data_AF-A0A6A6BB04-F1
#
_entry.id   AF-A0A6A6BB04-F1
#
_cell.length_a   1.000
_cell.length_b   1.000
_cell.length_c   1.000
_cell.angle_alpha   90.00
_cell.angle_beta   90.00
_cell.angle_gamma   90.00
#
_symmetry.space_group_name_H-M   'P 1'
#
loop_
_entity.id
_entity.type
_entity.pdbx_description
1 polymer ?
#
loop_
_entity_poly.entity_id
_entity_poly.type
_entity_poly.pdbx_seq_one_letter_code
_entity_poly.pdbx_strand_id
1 'polypeptide(L)'
;MSRLGGAKSWRDRQAKIHAYLEPRPEFKILNAIVQQPHESAAQQSLPDAVQQIVDLAPARIPGDDALGDQIYALSLCVLEVVERTDDPMRLRWLVEFLQQLRKVALTDDSGQPVRSCDSLVYTELGGFGPVFADTLGSFDPLDSDILPEDEKAWENLSVFFAQLTGTSTADCTNWSLWSLTAFHYAFVEPRGPGNAVSNLPTPIAVRAACIWFLYAGEVLWSNVQTGFNFGKVPKGEQPDFNREKWNAWRQRLMEYQSRFTDGRTKKFIEDALAEIKRVEGKGH
;
A
#
# COMPACT_ATOMS: atom_id res chain seq x y z
N MET A 1 0.16 11.67 21.73
CA MET A 1 1.60 11.92 21.52
C MET A 1 1.82 12.34 20.07
N SER A 2 2.05 13.63 19.83
CA SER A 2 2.37 14.18 18.50
C SER A 2 3.90 14.33 18.42
N ARG A 3 4.61 13.26 18.03
CA ARG A 3 6.09 13.30 17.91
C ARG A 3 6.58 13.72 16.52
N LEU A 4 5.69 14.15 15.62
CA LEU A 4 6.05 14.71 14.31
C LEU A 4 5.24 15.99 14.02
N GLY A 5 5.26 16.94 14.95
CA GLY A 5 4.63 18.24 14.76
C GLY A 5 5.18 19.00 13.55
N GLY A 6 4.27 19.48 12.69
CA GLY A 6 4.47 20.63 11.81
C GLY A 6 5.38 20.43 10.59
N ALA A 7 5.16 19.39 9.78
CA ALA A 7 5.69 19.37 8.41
C ALA A 7 4.77 20.20 7.49
N LYS A 8 5.32 21.19 6.77
CA LYS A 8 4.56 22.05 5.84
C LYS A 8 4.34 21.39 4.47
N SER A 9 5.09 20.33 4.17
CA SER A 9 4.96 19.52 2.96
C SER A 9 5.30 18.04 3.26
N TRP A 10 4.83 17.13 2.40
CA TRP A 10 5.22 15.70 2.41
C TRP A 10 6.75 15.54 2.50
N ARG A 11 7.51 16.43 1.84
CA ARG A 11 8.99 16.43 1.79
C ARG A 11 9.66 16.75 3.13
N ASP A 12 9.13 17.70 3.90
CA ASP A 12 9.69 18.04 5.23
C ASP A 12 9.52 16.88 6.22
N ARG A 13 8.45 16.10 6.04
CA ARG A 13 8.22 14.87 6.79
C ARG A 13 9.23 13.80 6.35
N GLN A 14 9.42 13.60 5.04
CA GLN A 14 10.36 12.62 4.51
C GLN A 14 11.80 12.85 4.97
N ALA A 15 12.32 14.08 4.89
CA ALA A 15 13.70 14.36 5.30
C ALA A 15 13.96 14.10 6.80
N LYS A 16 12.97 14.38 7.66
CA LYS A 16 13.08 14.10 9.11
C LYS A 16 12.96 12.60 9.41
N ILE A 17 12.08 11.91 8.70
CA ILE A 17 11.90 10.46 8.82
C ILE A 17 13.17 9.75 8.35
N HIS A 18 13.74 10.15 7.21
CA HIS A 18 14.99 9.62 6.65
C HIS A 18 16.11 9.58 7.69
N ALA A 19 16.47 10.74 8.25
CA ALA A 19 17.58 10.84 9.20
C ALA A 19 17.36 10.00 10.47
N TYR A 20 16.10 9.76 10.82
CA TYR A 20 15.71 8.93 11.95
C TYR A 20 15.73 7.43 11.64
N LEU A 21 15.38 7.01 10.42
CA LEU A 21 15.23 5.60 10.06
C LEU A 21 16.53 4.95 9.59
N GLU A 22 17.38 5.65 8.82
CA GLU A 22 18.58 5.02 8.23
C GLU A 22 19.54 4.34 9.21
N PRO A 23 19.79 4.88 10.43
CA PRO A 23 20.67 4.23 11.38
C PRO A 23 20.09 2.93 11.95
N ARG A 24 18.77 2.76 11.87
CA ARG A 24 18.03 1.68 12.54
C ARG A 24 18.33 0.31 11.93
N PRO A 25 18.41 -0.73 12.78
CA PRO A 25 18.63 -2.09 12.30
C PRO A 25 17.47 -2.58 11.42
N GLU A 26 16.22 -2.20 11.71
CA GLU A 26 15.05 -2.58 10.90
C GLU A 26 15.19 -2.10 9.45
N PHE A 27 15.57 -0.83 9.26
CA PHE A 27 15.79 -0.27 7.93
C PHE A 27 16.90 -1.01 7.19
N LYS A 28 18.02 -1.30 7.85
CA LYS A 28 19.16 -1.99 7.22
C LYS A 28 18.80 -3.40 6.75
N ILE A 29 18.05 -4.14 7.57
CA ILE A 29 17.56 -5.49 7.24
C ILE A 29 16.61 -5.43 6.04
N LEU A 30 15.61 -4.55 6.09
CA LEU A 30 14.61 -4.43 5.03
C LEU A 30 15.22 -3.91 3.72
N ASN A 31 16.13 -2.96 3.79
CA ASN A 31 16.82 -2.44 2.62
C ASN A 31 17.73 -3.51 1.99
N ALA A 32 18.37 -4.36 2.80
CA ALA A 32 19.19 -5.45 2.30
C ALA A 32 18.36 -6.47 1.49
N ILE A 33 17.19 -6.90 1.97
CA ILE A 33 16.37 -7.88 1.25
C ILE A 33 15.77 -7.34 -0.06
N VAL A 34 15.61 -6.02 -0.20
CA VAL A 34 15.06 -5.40 -1.41
C VAL A 34 16.15 -5.02 -2.41
N GLN A 35 17.27 -4.46 -1.94
CA GLN A 35 18.27 -3.86 -2.82
C GLN A 35 19.39 -4.83 -3.22
N GLN A 36 19.57 -5.93 -2.51
CA GLN A 36 20.57 -6.92 -2.90
C GLN A 36 20.13 -7.70 -4.15
N PRO A 37 20.99 -7.87 -5.16
CA PRO A 37 20.68 -8.70 -6.32
C PRO A 37 20.39 -10.14 -5.88
N HIS A 38 19.27 -10.72 -6.35
CA HIS A 38 18.84 -12.09 -6.02
C HIS A 38 19.78 -13.19 -6.49
N GLU A 39 20.77 -12.85 -7.32
CA GLU A 39 21.79 -13.79 -7.82
C GLU A 39 23.09 -13.69 -7.00
N SER A 40 23.14 -12.85 -5.96
CA SER A 40 24.32 -12.68 -5.11
C SER A 40 24.41 -13.78 -4.06
N ALA A 41 25.58 -14.41 -3.93
CA ALA A 41 25.87 -15.33 -2.81
C ALA A 41 25.84 -14.65 -1.42
N ALA A 42 25.82 -13.32 -1.37
CA ALA A 42 25.68 -12.53 -0.15
C ALA A 42 24.21 -12.15 0.18
N GLN A 43 23.25 -12.71 -0.56
CA GLN A 43 21.83 -12.42 -0.36
C GLN A 43 21.38 -12.86 1.03
N GLN A 44 20.85 -11.91 1.80
CA GLN A 44 20.16 -12.24 3.03
C GLN A 44 18.90 -13.04 2.72
N SER A 45 18.74 -14.20 3.36
CA SER A 45 17.52 -14.99 3.19
C SER A 45 16.34 -14.31 3.88
N LEU A 46 15.13 -14.41 3.31
CA LEU A 46 13.92 -13.86 3.93
C LEU A 46 13.66 -14.42 5.34
N PRO A 47 13.82 -15.74 5.60
CA PRO A 47 13.68 -16.27 6.95
C PRO A 47 14.66 -15.65 7.96
N ASP A 48 15.91 -15.42 7.56
CA ASP A 48 16.90 -14.78 8.44
C ASP A 48 16.54 -13.32 8.71
N ALA A 49 16.03 -12.60 7.72
CA ALA A 49 15.54 -11.23 7.91
C ALA A 49 14.35 -11.18 8.86
N VAL A 50 13.39 -12.09 8.72
CA VAL A 50 12.26 -12.21 9.66
C VAL A 50 12.76 -12.48 11.07
N GLN A 51 13.65 -13.45 11.24
CA GLN A 51 14.20 -13.78 12.56
C GLN A 51 14.94 -12.59 13.17
N GLN A 52 15.78 -11.88 12.41
CA GLN A 52 16.47 -10.69 12.89
C GLN A 52 15.49 -9.59 13.34
N ILE A 53 14.39 -9.36 12.62
CA ILE A 53 13.36 -8.40 13.04
C ILE A 53 12.67 -8.83 14.34
N VAL A 54 12.42 -10.13 14.49
CA VAL A 54 11.83 -10.68 15.73
C VAL A 54 12.81 -10.55 16.91
N ASP A 55 14.11 -10.78 16.67
CA ASP A 55 15.16 -10.67 17.69
C ASP A 55 15.40 -9.23 18.16
N LEU A 56 14.99 -8.23 17.37
CA LEU A 56 15.01 -6.82 17.76
C LEU A 56 13.87 -6.43 18.72
N ALA A 57 12.85 -7.27 18.88
CA ALA A 57 11.76 -6.98 19.79
C ALA A 57 12.28 -6.88 21.24
N PRO A 58 12.01 -5.78 21.96
CA PRO A 58 12.54 -5.58 23.30
C PRO A 58 12.06 -6.64 24.30
N ALA A 59 12.80 -6.80 25.39
CA ALA A 59 12.40 -7.64 26.52
C ALA A 59 11.02 -7.20 27.04
N ARG A 60 10.20 -8.18 27.36
CA ARG A 60 8.74 -8.03 27.37
C ARG A 60 8.26 -7.59 28.74
N ILE A 61 8.30 -6.28 28.99
CA ILE A 61 7.90 -5.71 30.29
C ILE A 61 6.50 -5.07 30.16
N PRO A 62 5.51 -5.50 30.97
CA PRO A 62 4.19 -4.87 30.97
C PRO A 62 4.27 -3.36 31.26
N GLY A 63 3.69 -2.56 30.38
CA GLY A 63 3.67 -1.08 30.48
C GLY A 63 4.85 -0.37 29.81
N ASP A 64 5.73 -1.10 29.13
CA ASP A 64 6.81 -0.51 28.32
C ASP A 64 6.31 -0.15 26.91
N ASP A 65 6.42 1.14 26.56
CA ASP A 65 6.13 1.65 25.22
C ASP A 65 7.16 1.19 24.17
N ALA A 66 8.28 0.58 24.58
CA ALA A 66 9.38 0.20 23.69
C ALA A 66 8.95 -0.74 22.55
N LEU A 67 8.02 -1.68 22.81
CA LEU A 67 7.52 -2.56 21.77
C LEU A 67 6.64 -1.80 20.76
N GLY A 68 5.79 -0.90 21.24
CA GLY A 68 5.00 -0.01 20.38
C GLY A 68 5.89 0.87 19.52
N ASP A 69 6.93 1.46 20.11
CA ASP A 69 7.93 2.28 19.41
C ASP A 69 8.71 1.46 18.37
N GLN A 70 9.05 0.20 18.67
CA GLN A 70 9.69 -0.72 17.72
C GLN A 70 8.79 -1.05 16.54
N ILE A 71 7.52 -1.40 16.79
CA ILE A 71 6.55 -1.70 15.74
C ILE A 71 6.28 -0.47 14.86
N TYR A 72 6.14 0.71 15.48
CA TYR A 72 5.98 1.97 14.78
C TYR A 72 7.18 2.24 13.87
N ALA A 73 8.40 2.08 14.40
CA ALA A 73 9.62 2.25 13.62
C ALA A 73 9.75 1.22 12.49
N LEU A 74 9.42 -0.05 12.74
CA LEU A 74 9.41 -1.10 11.73
C LEU A 74 8.43 -0.76 10.60
N SER A 75 7.21 -0.32 10.95
CA SER A 75 6.19 0.08 9.98
C SER A 75 6.68 1.23 9.10
N LEU A 76 7.32 2.24 9.71
CA LEU A 76 7.94 3.34 8.97
C LEU A 76 9.10 2.87 8.08
N CYS A 77 9.96 1.98 8.56
CA CYS A 77 11.08 1.43 7.78
C CYS A 77 10.59 0.67 6.54
N VAL A 78 9.49 -0.09 6.65
CA VAL A 78 8.90 -0.78 5.50
C VAL A 78 8.50 0.25 4.44
N LEU A 79 7.75 1.28 4.81
CA LEU A 79 7.30 2.30 3.87
C LEU A 79 8.45 3.09 3.25
N GLU A 80 9.46 3.44 4.05
CA GLU A 80 10.65 4.13 3.57
C GLU A 80 11.39 3.31 2.49
N VAL A 81 11.56 1.99 2.72
CA VAL A 81 12.18 1.11 1.72
C VAL A 81 11.30 1.00 0.47
N VAL A 82 9.97 0.93 0.62
CA VAL A 82 9.03 0.95 -0.52
C VAL A 82 9.25 2.20 -1.37
N GLU A 83 9.19 3.38 -0.76
CA GLU A 83 9.31 4.65 -1.46
C GLU A 83 10.63 4.78 -2.23
N ARG A 84 11.74 4.31 -1.64
CA ARG A 84 13.09 4.36 -2.24
C ARG A 84 13.40 3.30 -3.28
N THR A 85 12.52 2.33 -3.47
CA THR A 85 12.82 1.21 -4.38
C THR A 85 12.87 1.67 -5.84
N ASP A 86 13.98 1.40 -6.53
CA ASP A 86 14.14 1.81 -7.93
C ASP A 86 13.33 0.94 -8.90
N ASP A 87 13.29 -0.36 -8.64
CA ASP A 87 12.57 -1.34 -9.44
C ASP A 87 11.34 -1.84 -8.66
N PRO A 88 10.11 -1.43 -9.02
CA PRO A 88 8.90 -1.84 -8.33
C PRO A 88 8.71 -3.36 -8.26
N MET A 89 9.36 -4.15 -9.14
CA MET A 89 9.30 -5.61 -9.07
C MET A 89 9.99 -6.20 -7.85
N ARG A 90 10.91 -5.44 -7.23
CA ARG A 90 11.57 -5.84 -5.98
C ARG A 90 10.68 -5.65 -4.75
N LEU A 91 9.61 -4.87 -4.85
CA LEU A 91 8.65 -4.67 -3.75
C LEU A 91 7.96 -5.98 -3.33
N ARG A 92 7.91 -6.98 -4.23
CA ARG A 92 7.41 -8.32 -3.91
C ARG A 92 8.13 -8.95 -2.71
N TRP A 93 9.40 -8.61 -2.49
CA TRP A 93 10.19 -9.17 -1.38
C TRP A 93 9.77 -8.60 -0.03
N LEU A 94 9.34 -7.34 0.02
CA LEU A 94 8.71 -6.78 1.23
C LEU A 94 7.33 -7.39 1.47
N VAL A 95 6.57 -7.66 0.40
CA VAL A 95 5.29 -8.36 0.50
C VAL A 95 5.52 -9.76 1.09
N GLU A 96 6.44 -10.54 0.51
CA GLU A 96 6.79 -11.87 1.01
C GLU A 96 7.34 -11.84 2.45
N PHE A 97 8.17 -10.85 2.78
CA PHE A 97 8.64 -10.61 4.14
C PHE A 97 7.48 -10.44 5.11
N LEU A 98 6.51 -9.56 4.82
CA LEU A 98 5.33 -9.38 5.68
C LEU A 98 4.48 -10.65 5.78
N GLN A 99 4.33 -11.40 4.68
CA GLN A 99 3.62 -12.68 4.71
C GLN A 99 4.33 -13.73 5.58
N GLN A 100 5.66 -13.73 5.64
CA GLN A 100 6.41 -14.60 6.54
C GLN A 100 6.38 -14.11 7.98
N LEU A 101 6.51 -12.80 8.22
CA LEU A 101 6.42 -12.18 9.54
C LEU A 101 5.07 -12.53 10.20
N ARG A 102 3.98 -12.52 9.44
CA ARG A 102 2.65 -12.92 9.92
C ARG A 102 2.55 -14.36 10.42
N LYS A 103 3.48 -15.24 10.04
CA LYS A 103 3.52 -16.63 10.54
C LYS A 103 4.20 -16.73 11.90
N VAL A 104 4.82 -15.66 12.39
CA VAL A 104 5.48 -15.61 13.69
C VAL A 104 4.46 -15.29 14.78
N ALA A 105 4.29 -16.23 15.72
CA ALA A 105 3.56 -15.99 16.94
C ALA A 105 4.51 -15.40 17.99
N LEU A 106 4.47 -14.08 18.17
CA LEU A 106 5.20 -13.44 19.26
C LEU A 106 4.47 -13.69 20.57
N THR A 107 5.08 -14.47 21.47
CA THR A 107 4.55 -14.73 22.83
C THR A 107 5.23 -13.83 23.85
N ASP A 108 4.81 -13.83 25.11
CA ASP A 108 5.55 -13.25 26.24
C ASP A 108 6.27 -14.33 27.07
N ASP A 109 6.90 -13.94 28.18
CA ASP A 109 7.61 -14.89 29.06
C ASP A 109 6.65 -15.92 29.71
N SER A 110 5.35 -15.61 29.74
CA SER A 110 4.29 -16.53 30.19
C SER A 110 3.70 -17.38 29.05
N GLY A 111 4.21 -17.23 27.83
CA GLY A 111 3.72 -17.92 26.64
C GLY A 111 2.44 -17.32 26.04
N GLN A 112 1.96 -16.18 26.53
CA GLN A 112 0.74 -15.54 26.02
C GLN A 112 1.04 -14.73 24.75
N PRO A 113 0.13 -14.69 23.76
CA PRO A 113 0.34 -13.89 22.55
C PRO A 113 0.44 -12.40 22.85
N VAL A 114 1.46 -11.75 22.31
CA VAL A 114 1.67 -10.30 22.48
C VAL A 114 0.79 -9.53 21.52
N ARG A 115 0.14 -8.49 22.05
CA ARG A 115 -0.76 -7.61 21.32
C ARG A 115 -0.28 -6.17 21.34
N SER A 116 -0.56 -5.45 20.26
CA SER A 116 -0.45 -4.00 20.12
C SER A 116 -1.79 -3.48 19.60
N CYS A 117 -2.40 -2.52 20.31
CA CYS A 117 -3.73 -1.99 19.99
C CYS A 117 -4.78 -3.09 19.73
N ASP A 118 -4.89 -4.04 20.67
CA ASP A 118 -5.78 -5.21 20.62
C ASP A 118 -5.53 -6.23 19.50
N SER A 119 -4.52 -6.01 18.64
CA SER A 119 -4.16 -6.91 17.54
C SER A 119 -2.86 -7.65 17.83
N LEU A 120 -2.72 -8.90 17.38
CA LEU A 120 -1.48 -9.66 17.47
C LEU A 120 -0.37 -8.95 16.67
N VAL A 121 0.76 -8.71 17.33
CA VAL A 121 1.84 -7.84 16.82
C VAL A 121 2.26 -8.19 15.39
N TYR A 122 2.65 -9.45 15.14
CA TYR A 122 3.09 -9.86 13.81
C TYR A 122 1.99 -10.57 13.01
N THR A 123 1.25 -11.49 13.63
CA THR A 123 0.21 -12.29 12.94
C THR A 123 -0.88 -11.43 12.31
N GLU A 124 -1.30 -10.38 13.01
CA GLU A 124 -2.32 -9.43 12.56
C GLU A 124 -1.71 -8.09 12.13
N LEU A 125 -0.37 -7.99 12.08
CA LEU A 125 0.37 -6.74 11.84
C LEU A 125 -0.13 -5.59 12.74
N GLY A 126 -0.38 -5.89 14.02
CA GLY A 126 -0.88 -4.93 14.99
C GLY A 126 0.05 -3.72 15.10
N GLY A 127 -0.48 -2.52 14.83
CA GLY A 127 0.27 -1.26 14.81
C GLY A 127 0.71 -0.78 13.42
N PHE A 128 0.74 -1.64 12.41
CA PHE A 128 1.09 -1.25 11.03
C PHE A 128 -0.04 -0.45 10.38
N GLY A 129 -1.29 -0.85 10.64
CA GLY A 129 -2.50 -0.30 10.02
C GLY A 129 -2.55 1.24 10.01
N PRO A 130 -2.49 1.91 11.18
CA PRO A 130 -2.51 3.37 11.24
C PRO A 130 -1.37 4.04 10.47
N VAL A 131 -0.14 3.52 10.59
CA VAL A 131 1.04 4.09 9.91
C VAL A 131 0.91 3.99 8.39
N PHE A 132 0.43 2.85 7.91
CA PHE A 132 0.21 2.57 6.50
C PHE A 132 -0.90 3.46 5.93
N ALA A 133 -2.01 3.57 6.66
CA ALA A 133 -3.14 4.44 6.29
C ALA A 133 -2.75 5.92 6.26
N ASP A 134 -2.03 6.40 7.29
CA ASP A 134 -1.56 7.80 7.36
C ASP A 134 -0.59 8.14 6.22
N THR A 135 0.20 7.18 5.77
CA THR A 135 1.15 7.39 4.66
C THR A 135 0.44 7.39 3.33
N LEU A 136 -0.44 6.41 3.08
CA LEU A 136 -1.27 6.38 1.88
C LEU A 136 -2.17 7.61 1.75
N GLY A 137 -2.72 8.11 2.86
CA GLY A 137 -3.58 9.29 2.87
C GLY A 137 -2.84 10.62 2.78
N SER A 138 -1.51 10.62 2.82
CA SER A 138 -0.73 11.86 2.85
C SER A 138 -0.37 12.44 1.48
N PHE A 139 -0.63 11.69 0.40
CA PHE A 139 -0.33 12.11 -0.96
C PHE A 139 -1.60 12.55 -1.68
N ASP A 140 -1.58 13.74 -2.27
CA ASP A 140 -2.63 14.23 -3.16
C ASP A 140 -2.15 14.15 -4.62
N PRO A 141 -2.67 13.21 -5.44
CA PRO A 141 -2.27 13.07 -6.84
C PRO A 141 -2.77 14.22 -7.74
N LEU A 142 -3.52 15.17 -7.19
CA LEU A 142 -4.03 16.35 -7.89
C LEU A 142 -3.20 17.62 -7.59
N ASP A 143 -2.20 17.55 -6.72
CA ASP A 143 -1.31 18.66 -6.44
C ASP A 143 -0.55 19.08 -7.72
N SER A 144 -0.48 20.38 -7.99
CA SER A 144 0.19 20.92 -9.18
C SER A 144 1.72 20.90 -9.06
N ASP A 145 2.26 20.78 -7.85
CA ASP A 145 3.68 20.95 -7.54
C ASP A 145 4.37 19.61 -7.22
N ILE A 146 3.84 18.49 -7.72
CA ILE A 146 4.39 17.15 -7.53
C ILE A 146 5.75 17.02 -8.24
N LEU A 147 6.79 16.63 -7.48
CA LEU A 147 8.10 16.35 -8.04
C LEU A 147 8.18 14.91 -8.57
N PRO A 148 9.07 14.62 -9.55
CA PRO A 148 9.24 13.27 -10.09
C PRO A 148 9.54 12.19 -9.04
N GLU A 149 10.30 12.53 -7.99
CA GLU A 149 10.59 11.64 -6.87
C GLU A 149 9.34 11.34 -6.02
N ASP A 150 8.46 12.32 -5.80
CA ASP A 150 7.21 12.15 -5.06
C ASP A 150 6.25 11.26 -5.86
N GLU A 151 6.16 11.48 -7.18
CA GLU A 151 5.40 10.63 -8.09
C GLU A 151 5.88 9.17 -8.03
N LYS A 152 7.19 8.95 -8.08
CA LYS A 152 7.78 7.60 -8.00
C LYS A 152 7.48 6.94 -6.66
N ALA A 153 7.68 7.67 -5.55
CA ALA A 153 7.40 7.17 -4.21
C ALA A 153 5.92 6.75 -4.08
N TRP A 154 5.01 7.57 -4.60
CA TRP A 154 3.58 7.27 -4.58
C TRP A 154 3.20 6.05 -5.43
N GLU A 155 3.78 5.92 -6.61
CA GLU A 155 3.57 4.74 -7.45
C GLU A 155 4.11 3.47 -6.77
N ASN A 156 5.28 3.54 -6.14
CA ASN A 156 5.85 2.43 -5.37
C ASN A 156 4.92 2.02 -4.23
N LEU A 157 4.40 2.98 -3.46
CA LEU A 157 3.39 2.71 -2.43
C LEU A 157 2.17 2.00 -3.03
N SER A 158 1.62 2.54 -4.13
CA SER A 158 0.48 1.94 -4.82
C SER A 158 0.76 0.50 -5.26
N VAL A 159 1.95 0.22 -5.81
CA VAL A 159 2.36 -1.13 -6.23
C VAL A 159 2.45 -2.05 -5.02
N PHE A 160 3.14 -1.63 -3.97
CA PHE A 160 3.32 -2.42 -2.75
C PHE A 160 1.98 -2.81 -2.12
N PHE A 161 1.07 -1.85 -1.92
CA PHE A 161 -0.23 -2.13 -1.30
C PHE A 161 -1.16 -2.94 -2.21
N ALA A 162 -1.11 -2.72 -3.52
CA ALA A 162 -1.85 -3.55 -4.47
C ALA A 162 -1.33 -4.99 -4.49
N GLN A 163 -0.01 -5.22 -4.45
CA GLN A 163 0.57 -6.55 -4.34
C GLN A 163 0.24 -7.22 -2.99
N LEU A 164 0.33 -6.48 -1.88
CA LEU A 164 -0.03 -6.98 -0.56
C LEU A 164 -1.50 -7.40 -0.51
N THR A 165 -2.39 -6.62 -1.14
CA THR A 165 -3.82 -6.94 -1.28
C THR A 165 -4.04 -8.15 -2.18
N GLY A 166 -3.41 -8.19 -3.36
CA GLY A 166 -3.58 -9.26 -4.35
C GLY A 166 -3.07 -10.61 -3.87
N THR A 167 -2.12 -10.62 -2.94
CA THR A 167 -1.59 -11.83 -2.29
C THR A 167 -2.20 -12.09 -0.91
N SER A 168 -3.17 -11.28 -0.50
CA SER A 168 -3.74 -11.33 0.84
C SER A 168 -4.54 -12.60 1.07
N THR A 169 -4.24 -13.28 2.19
CA THR A 169 -5.03 -14.40 2.71
C THR A 169 -5.79 -14.05 3.98
N ALA A 170 -5.71 -12.80 4.44
CA ALA A 170 -6.39 -12.32 5.64
C ALA A 170 -6.76 -10.84 5.56
N ASP A 171 -7.70 -10.43 6.41
CA ASP A 171 -8.24 -9.07 6.38
C ASP A 171 -7.19 -8.00 6.71
N CYS A 172 -6.23 -8.28 7.60
CA CYS A 172 -5.18 -7.32 8.00
C CYS A 172 -4.21 -6.93 6.86
N THR A 173 -4.18 -7.70 5.78
CA THR A 173 -3.38 -7.41 4.56
C THR A 173 -4.26 -7.04 3.37
N ASN A 174 -5.58 -6.94 3.56
CA ASN A 174 -6.50 -6.49 2.52
C ASN A 174 -6.62 -4.96 2.54
N TRP A 175 -5.88 -4.30 1.65
CA TRP A 175 -5.88 -2.83 1.50
C TRP A 175 -6.78 -2.35 0.37
N SER A 176 -7.71 -3.19 -0.11
CA SER A 176 -8.59 -2.86 -1.25
C SER A 176 -9.43 -1.59 -1.04
N LEU A 177 -9.64 -1.11 0.19
CA LEU A 177 -10.26 0.20 0.45
C LEU A 177 -9.54 1.33 -0.28
N TRP A 178 -8.20 1.28 -0.31
CA TRP A 178 -7.38 2.30 -0.95
C TRP A 178 -7.46 2.26 -2.47
N SER A 179 -7.89 1.14 -3.06
CA SER A 179 -8.24 1.11 -4.49
C SER A 179 -9.41 2.04 -4.79
N LEU A 180 -10.41 2.15 -3.91
CA LEU A 180 -11.55 3.05 -4.10
C LEU A 180 -11.11 4.52 -4.03
N THR A 181 -10.16 4.84 -3.16
CA THR A 181 -9.54 6.18 -3.12
C THR A 181 -8.80 6.48 -4.42
N ALA A 182 -7.99 5.55 -4.93
CA ALA A 182 -7.31 5.73 -6.22
C ALA A 182 -8.31 5.88 -7.38
N PHE A 183 -9.37 5.09 -7.39
CA PHE A 183 -10.45 5.18 -8.38
C PHE A 183 -11.22 6.49 -8.27
N HIS A 184 -11.39 7.03 -7.06
CA HIS A 184 -12.00 8.34 -6.87
C HIS A 184 -11.17 9.43 -7.57
N TYR A 185 -9.87 9.49 -7.29
CA TYR A 185 -8.98 10.46 -7.92
C TYR A 185 -8.90 10.30 -9.45
N ALA A 186 -8.96 9.06 -9.96
CA ALA A 186 -8.82 8.79 -11.38
C ALA A 186 -10.12 8.96 -12.19
N PHE A 187 -11.29 8.66 -11.63
CA PHE A 187 -12.51 8.43 -12.43
C PHE A 187 -13.70 9.31 -12.05
N VAL A 188 -13.67 10.03 -10.93
CA VAL A 188 -14.81 10.85 -10.51
C VAL A 188 -14.83 12.18 -11.26
N GLU A 189 -15.92 12.40 -12.00
CA GLU A 189 -16.20 13.69 -12.63
C GLU A 189 -16.65 14.73 -11.58
N PRO A 190 -16.38 16.02 -11.82
CA PRO A 190 -16.77 17.08 -10.89
C PRO A 190 -18.27 17.13 -10.68
N ARG A 191 -18.68 17.16 -9.41
CA ARG A 191 -20.06 17.47 -9.03
C ARG A 191 -20.30 18.98 -9.18
N GLY A 192 -20.79 19.38 -10.34
CA GLY A 192 -21.52 20.65 -10.53
C GLY A 192 -20.74 21.84 -11.12
N PRO A 193 -21.46 22.84 -11.64
CA PRO A 193 -20.88 24.03 -12.26
C PRO A 193 -20.45 25.01 -11.16
N GLY A 194 -19.16 25.02 -10.81
CA GLY A 194 -18.63 25.99 -9.83
C GLY A 194 -17.17 25.79 -9.42
N ASN A 195 -16.63 24.57 -9.54
CA ASN A 195 -15.24 24.29 -9.18
C ASN A 195 -14.37 24.28 -10.44
N ALA A 196 -13.94 25.46 -10.88
CA ALA A 196 -13.17 25.69 -12.10
C ALA A 196 -11.64 25.50 -11.96
N VAL A 197 -11.19 24.64 -11.04
CA VAL A 197 -9.83 24.07 -11.14
C VAL A 197 -9.95 22.91 -12.12
N SER A 198 -8.99 22.71 -13.03
CA SER A 198 -9.10 21.71 -14.09
C SER A 198 -9.30 20.29 -13.52
N ASN A 199 -10.55 19.86 -13.37
CA ASN A 199 -10.96 18.57 -12.78
C ASN A 199 -10.76 17.39 -13.75
N LEU A 200 -9.64 17.41 -14.47
CA LEU A 200 -9.25 16.34 -15.36
C LEU A 200 -8.31 15.43 -14.57
N PRO A 201 -8.45 14.11 -14.67
CA PRO A 201 -7.59 13.22 -13.91
C PRO A 201 -6.14 13.43 -14.34
N THR A 202 -5.24 13.50 -13.37
CA THR A 202 -3.80 13.62 -13.64
C THR A 202 -3.27 12.27 -14.14
N PRO A 203 -2.18 12.25 -14.94
CA PRO A 203 -1.53 11.00 -15.33
C PRO A 203 -1.18 10.11 -14.12
N ILE A 204 -0.77 10.73 -13.00
CA ILE A 204 -0.42 10.05 -11.75
C ILE A 204 -1.63 9.33 -11.15
N ALA A 205 -2.77 10.01 -11.03
CA ALA A 205 -4.01 9.42 -10.52
C ALA A 205 -4.46 8.22 -11.37
N VAL A 206 -4.40 8.35 -12.70
CA VAL A 206 -4.77 7.26 -13.61
C VAL A 206 -3.83 6.08 -13.48
N ARG A 207 -2.51 6.29 -13.39
CA ARG A 207 -1.55 5.20 -13.20
C ARG A 207 -1.73 4.50 -11.86
N ALA A 208 -1.99 5.24 -10.78
CA ALA A 208 -2.31 4.65 -9.47
C ALA A 208 -3.55 3.73 -9.55
N ALA A 209 -4.62 4.16 -10.21
CA ALA A 209 -5.78 3.30 -10.47
C ALA A 209 -5.44 2.06 -11.30
N CYS A 210 -4.63 2.22 -12.37
CA CYS A 210 -4.16 1.09 -13.19
C CYS A 210 -3.36 0.07 -12.37
N ILE A 211 -2.48 0.53 -11.48
CA ILE A 211 -1.68 -0.34 -10.60
C ILE A 211 -2.58 -1.26 -9.75
N TRP A 212 -3.69 -0.75 -9.21
CA TRP A 212 -4.63 -1.58 -8.46
C TRP A 212 -5.27 -2.68 -9.31
N PHE A 213 -5.64 -2.39 -10.55
CA PHE A 213 -6.11 -3.44 -11.46
C PHE A 213 -5.02 -4.47 -11.75
N LEU A 214 -3.78 -4.03 -12.01
CA LEU A 214 -2.65 -4.89 -12.37
C LEU A 214 -2.26 -5.89 -11.27
N TYR A 215 -2.18 -5.45 -10.02
CA TYR A 215 -1.65 -6.29 -8.95
C TYR A 215 -2.71 -6.83 -7.99
N ALA A 216 -3.89 -6.21 -7.93
CA ALA A 216 -4.99 -6.64 -7.06
C ALA A 216 -6.25 -7.04 -7.84
N GLY A 217 -6.23 -7.07 -9.18
CA GLY A 217 -7.41 -7.24 -10.03
C GLY A 217 -8.28 -8.45 -9.68
N GLU A 218 -7.69 -9.59 -9.30
CA GLU A 218 -8.43 -10.78 -8.89
C GLU A 218 -9.23 -10.57 -7.61
N VAL A 219 -8.60 -9.95 -6.60
CA VAL A 219 -9.26 -9.64 -5.32
C VAL A 219 -10.35 -8.59 -5.53
N LEU A 220 -10.07 -7.55 -6.33
CA LEU A 220 -11.05 -6.51 -6.64
C LEU A 220 -12.25 -7.09 -7.40
N TRP A 221 -12.03 -7.99 -8.35
CA TRP A 221 -13.11 -8.66 -9.06
C TRP A 221 -13.91 -9.59 -8.15
N SER A 222 -13.26 -10.36 -7.28
CA SER A 222 -13.93 -11.16 -6.25
C SER A 222 -14.79 -10.29 -5.33
N ASN A 223 -14.30 -9.12 -4.92
CA ASN A 223 -15.05 -8.14 -4.14
C ASN A 223 -16.29 -7.65 -4.90
N VAL A 224 -16.18 -7.41 -6.21
CA VAL A 224 -17.32 -7.04 -7.08
C VAL A 224 -18.33 -8.17 -7.18
N GLN A 225 -17.87 -9.43 -7.29
CA GLN A 225 -18.75 -10.60 -7.41
C GLN A 225 -19.51 -10.88 -6.10
N THR A 226 -18.87 -10.67 -4.96
CA THR A 226 -19.45 -10.89 -3.63
C THR A 226 -20.23 -9.68 -3.10
N GLY A 227 -20.15 -8.53 -3.76
CA GLY A 227 -20.77 -7.29 -3.28
C GLY A 227 -20.11 -6.78 -2.00
N PHE A 228 -18.78 -6.88 -1.92
CA PHE A 228 -18.01 -6.51 -0.74
C PHE A 228 -18.20 -5.01 -0.41
N ASN A 229 -18.33 -4.72 0.87
CA ASN A 229 -18.52 -3.38 1.39
C ASN A 229 -17.70 -3.16 2.65
N PHE A 230 -17.09 -1.97 2.78
CA PHE A 230 -16.45 -1.60 4.03
C PHE A 230 -17.50 -1.10 5.02
N GLY A 231 -17.89 -1.97 5.95
CA GLY A 231 -18.93 -1.71 6.93
C GLY A 231 -20.34 -2.02 6.41
N LYS A 232 -21.36 -1.50 7.10
CA LYS A 232 -22.78 -1.78 6.76
C LYS A 232 -23.22 -0.93 5.57
N VAL A 233 -23.80 -1.58 4.56
CA VAL A 233 -24.46 -0.90 3.43
C VAL A 233 -25.76 -0.25 3.93
N PRO A 234 -25.93 1.08 3.83
CA PRO A 234 -27.18 1.74 4.15
C PRO A 234 -28.33 1.23 3.28
N LYS A 235 -29.56 1.27 3.80
CA LYS A 235 -30.73 0.81 3.05
C LYS A 235 -30.92 1.65 1.78
N GLY A 236 -30.83 1.01 0.63
CA GLY A 236 -31.00 1.64 -0.69
C GLY A 236 -29.69 2.06 -1.36
N GLU A 237 -28.55 1.82 -0.73
CA GLU A 237 -27.23 2.05 -1.33
C GLU A 237 -26.64 0.77 -1.94
N GLN A 238 -25.79 0.94 -2.94
CA GLN A 238 -25.05 -0.15 -3.55
C GLN A 238 -23.76 -0.40 -2.77
N PRO A 239 -23.26 -1.66 -2.72
CA PRO A 239 -21.96 -1.95 -2.13
C PRO A 239 -20.83 -1.11 -2.74
N ASP A 240 -19.75 -0.96 -1.99
CA ASP A 240 -18.53 -0.30 -2.43
C ASP A 240 -17.97 -0.92 -3.72
N PHE A 241 -17.90 -2.25 -3.76
CA PHE A 241 -17.57 -3.00 -4.97
C PHE A 241 -18.82 -3.63 -5.57
N ASN A 242 -19.17 -3.19 -6.76
CA ASN A 242 -20.30 -3.75 -7.50
C ASN A 242 -20.04 -3.67 -9.02
N ARG A 243 -20.84 -4.41 -9.79
CA ARG A 243 -20.67 -4.53 -11.25
C ARG A 243 -20.85 -3.21 -11.99
N GLU A 244 -21.74 -2.34 -11.51
CA GLU A 244 -21.99 -1.04 -12.13
C GLU A 244 -20.75 -0.15 -12.04
N LYS A 245 -20.18 0.00 -10.82
CA LYS A 245 -18.94 0.75 -10.59
C LYS A 245 -17.76 0.15 -11.37
N TRP A 246 -17.60 -1.17 -11.34
CA TRP A 246 -16.54 -1.85 -12.11
C TRP A 246 -16.62 -1.55 -13.61
N ASN A 247 -17.81 -1.66 -14.20
CA ASN A 247 -18.04 -1.34 -15.60
C ASN A 247 -17.77 0.14 -15.90
N ALA A 248 -18.15 1.05 -14.98
CA ALA A 248 -17.86 2.47 -15.11
C ALA A 248 -16.35 2.75 -15.10
N TRP A 249 -15.59 2.16 -14.16
CA TRP A 249 -14.13 2.32 -14.12
C TRP A 249 -13.46 1.79 -15.38
N ARG A 250 -13.87 0.62 -15.88
CA ARG A 250 -13.39 0.05 -17.14
C ARG A 250 -13.69 0.99 -18.33
N GLN A 251 -14.91 1.52 -18.41
CA GLN A 251 -15.33 2.43 -19.47
C GLN A 251 -14.48 3.73 -19.45
N ARG A 252 -14.19 4.28 -18.28
CA ARG A 252 -13.30 5.45 -18.14
C ARG A 252 -11.89 5.17 -18.64
N LEU A 253 -11.31 4.01 -18.33
CA LEU A 253 -10.02 3.62 -18.86
C LEU A 253 -10.02 3.54 -20.39
N MET A 254 -11.09 3.00 -21.00
CA MET A 254 -11.23 2.97 -22.47
C MET A 254 -11.29 4.39 -23.06
N GLU A 255 -12.05 5.31 -22.45
CA GLU A 255 -12.09 6.72 -22.87
C GLU A 255 -10.70 7.37 -22.78
N TYR A 256 -9.95 7.05 -21.72
CA TYR A 256 -8.63 7.61 -21.45
C TYR A 256 -7.55 7.15 -22.42
N GLN A 257 -7.69 5.99 -23.09
CA GLN A 257 -6.73 5.52 -24.10
C GLN A 257 -6.48 6.51 -25.23
N SER A 258 -7.52 7.26 -25.61
CA SER A 258 -7.43 8.28 -26.68
C SER A 258 -6.95 9.64 -26.16
N ARG A 259 -7.06 9.86 -24.84
CA ARG A 259 -6.89 11.14 -24.18
C ARG A 259 -5.47 11.36 -23.67
N PHE A 260 -4.86 10.33 -23.07
CA PHE A 260 -3.48 10.39 -22.60
C PHE A 260 -2.53 10.04 -23.73
N THR A 261 -1.68 11.00 -24.11
CA THR A 261 -0.70 10.84 -25.19
C THR A 261 0.68 10.45 -24.69
N ASP A 262 0.93 10.50 -23.37
CA ASP A 262 2.18 10.04 -22.79
C ASP A 262 2.25 8.50 -22.83
N GLY A 263 3.37 7.98 -23.33
CA GLY A 263 3.53 6.54 -23.57
C GLY A 263 3.45 5.69 -22.29
N ARG A 264 3.84 6.27 -21.14
CA ARG A 264 3.83 5.55 -19.85
C ARG A 264 2.41 5.32 -19.36
N THR A 265 1.59 6.36 -19.24
CA THR A 265 0.21 6.25 -18.76
C THR A 265 -0.64 5.45 -19.74
N LYS A 266 -0.43 5.64 -21.05
CA LYS A 266 -1.10 4.83 -22.07
C LYS A 266 -0.82 3.33 -21.89
N LYS A 267 0.43 2.94 -21.65
CA LYS A 267 0.79 1.55 -21.38
C LYS A 267 0.11 1.01 -20.13
N PHE A 268 0.09 1.77 -19.03
CA PHE A 268 -0.63 1.37 -17.81
C PHE A 268 -2.12 1.14 -18.06
N ILE A 269 -2.77 2.01 -18.85
CA ILE A 269 -4.18 1.85 -19.22
C ILE A 269 -4.39 0.58 -20.04
N GLU A 270 -3.53 0.33 -21.04
CA GLU A 270 -3.60 -0.86 -21.89
C GLU A 270 -3.44 -2.15 -21.08
N ASP A 271 -2.41 -2.20 -20.23
CA ASP A 271 -2.13 -3.36 -19.38
C ASP A 271 -3.27 -3.57 -18.36
N ALA A 272 -3.81 -2.51 -17.75
CA ALA A 272 -4.93 -2.60 -16.81
C ALA A 272 -6.23 -3.09 -17.48
N LEU A 273 -6.53 -2.64 -18.70
CA LEU A 273 -7.68 -3.12 -19.47
C LEU A 273 -7.52 -4.60 -19.86
N ALA A 274 -6.31 -5.03 -20.22
CA ALA A 274 -6.02 -6.43 -20.48
C ALA A 274 -6.23 -7.29 -19.22
N GLU A 275 -5.79 -6.80 -18.07
CA GLU A 275 -5.96 -7.46 -16.78
C GLU A 275 -7.44 -7.55 -16.35
N ILE A 276 -8.20 -6.46 -16.49
CA ILE A 276 -9.66 -6.45 -16.26
C ILE A 276 -10.34 -7.54 -17.09
N LYS A 277 -10.02 -7.60 -18.40
CA LYS A 277 -10.57 -8.63 -19.30
C LYS A 277 -10.19 -10.04 -18.85
N ARG A 278 -8.95 -10.24 -18.39
CA ARG A 278 -8.44 -11.52 -17.90
C ARG A 278 -9.21 -11.99 -16.66
N VAL A 279 -9.41 -11.12 -15.67
CA VAL A 279 -10.08 -11.50 -14.40
C VAL A 279 -11.58 -11.70 -14.58
N GLU A 280 -12.23 -10.92 -15.45
CA GLU A 280 -13.63 -11.15 -15.84
C GLU A 280 -13.82 -12.52 -16.51
N GLY A 281 -12.88 -12.92 -17.36
CA GLY A 281 -12.92 -14.20 -18.07
C GLY A 281 -12.71 -15.44 -17.21
N LYS A 282 -12.21 -15.29 -15.97
CA LYS A 282 -12.07 -16.39 -15.00
C LYS A 282 -13.38 -16.76 -14.28
N GLY A 283 -14.43 -15.94 -14.41
CA GLY A 283 -15.69 -16.07 -13.69
C GLY A 283 -16.82 -16.77 -14.46
N HIS A 284 -16.52 -17.72 -15.35
CA HIS A 284 -17.51 -18.55 -16.06
C HIS A 284 -17.31 -20.03 -15.77
#